data_AF-A0A9D2I204-F1
#
_entry.id   AF-A0A9D2I204-F1
#
_cell.length_a   1.000
_cell.length_b   1.000
_cell.length_c   1.000
_cell.angle_alpha   90.00
_cell.angle_beta   90.00
_cell.angle_gamma   90.00
#
_symmetry.space_group_name_H-M   'P 1'
#
loop_
_entity.id
_entity.type
_entity.pdbx_description
1 polymer ?
#
loop_
_entity_poly.entity_id
_entity_poly.type
_entity_poly.pdbx_seq_one_letter_code
_entity_poly.pdbx_strand_id
1 'polypeptide(L)'
;MKFYMKQKVFSWRDRFTIKDEHGRDVYFVEGELLSWGKKLSVTDTNGHEVLFIKQNIWNWLPNYSLLMGGEEVAVVKKELTFFKPRYTIDGPNWEVEGHIFEHDYSIYEGNHAVASISKEWLTWGDSYELDVDEENALLALGVILIIDCVMAEAANSSAN
;
A
#
# COMPACT_ATOMS: atom_id res chain seq x y z
N MET A 1 6.65 14.23 -2.86
CA MET A 1 6.42 13.79 -4.27
C MET A 1 5.06 13.15 -4.35
N LYS A 2 4.34 13.26 -5.47
CA LYS A 2 2.94 12.82 -5.54
C LYS A 2 2.75 11.64 -6.48
N PHE A 3 2.05 10.63 -5.98
CA PHE A 3 1.56 9.51 -6.76
C PHE A 3 0.05 9.49 -6.80
N TYR A 4 -0.51 8.93 -7.88
CA TYR A 4 -1.94 8.81 -8.06
C TYR A 4 -2.32 7.42 -8.49
N MET A 5 -3.41 6.95 -7.89
CA MET A 5 -3.93 5.60 -8.08
C MET A 5 -5.43 5.63 -8.25
N LYS A 6 -5.96 4.85 -9.19
CA LYS A 6 -7.41 4.79 -9.37
C LYS A 6 -8.07 4.13 -8.16
N GLN A 7 -9.24 4.61 -7.73
CA GLN A 7 -9.96 3.94 -6.66
C GLN A 7 -10.41 2.52 -7.08
N LYS A 8 -10.54 1.63 -6.08
CA LYS A 8 -11.07 0.26 -6.23
C LYS A 8 -10.27 -0.69 -7.13
N VAL A 9 -9.00 -0.39 -7.42
CA VAL A 9 -8.08 -1.31 -8.13
C VAL A 9 -7.23 -2.17 -7.19
N PHE A 10 -7.35 -1.95 -5.87
CA PHE A 10 -6.53 -2.61 -4.86
C PHE A 10 -7.02 -4.03 -4.60
N SER A 11 -6.43 -4.98 -5.31
CA SER A 11 -6.73 -6.39 -5.17
C SER A 11 -5.45 -7.18 -5.36
N TRP A 12 -5.30 -8.26 -4.58
CA TRP A 12 -4.20 -9.21 -4.72
C TRP A 12 -4.19 -9.99 -6.05
N ARG A 13 -5.16 -9.73 -6.95
CA ARG A 13 -5.29 -10.39 -8.25
C ARG A 13 -5.22 -9.44 -9.44
N ASP A 14 -5.34 -8.14 -9.17
CA ASP A 14 -5.49 -7.16 -10.23
C ASP A 14 -4.13 -6.59 -10.63
N ARG A 15 -4.11 -5.98 -11.81
CA ARG A 15 -2.98 -5.20 -12.31
C ARG A 15 -3.41 -3.76 -12.42
N PHE A 16 -2.57 -2.85 -11.95
CA PHE A 16 -2.85 -1.43 -12.01
C PHE A 16 -1.58 -0.61 -12.14
N THR A 17 -1.76 0.65 -12.52
CA THR A 17 -0.67 1.59 -12.78
C THR A 17 -0.72 2.70 -11.76
N ILE A 18 0.45 3.09 -11.28
CA ILE A 18 0.66 4.26 -10.42
C ILE A 18 1.20 5.38 -11.31
N LYS A 19 0.62 6.57 -11.16
CA LYS A 19 0.95 7.75 -11.96
C LYS A 19 1.60 8.84 -11.11
N ASP A 20 2.35 9.74 -11.73
CA ASP A 20 2.80 10.98 -11.10
C ASP A 20 1.77 12.13 -11.26
N GLU A 21 2.09 13.30 -10.72
CA GLU A 21 1.29 14.55 -10.81
C GLU A 21 1.08 15.07 -12.24
N HIS A 22 1.88 14.60 -13.20
CA HIS A 22 1.71 14.90 -14.62
C HIS A 22 0.91 13.83 -15.37
N GLY A 23 0.38 12.83 -14.65
CA GLY A 23 -0.40 11.73 -15.20
C GLY A 23 0.43 10.67 -15.94
N ARG A 24 1.76 10.73 -15.82
CA ARG A 24 2.68 9.78 -16.45
C ARG A 24 2.77 8.53 -15.60
N ASP A 25 2.85 7.38 -16.26
CA ASP A 25 3.03 6.09 -15.58
C ASP A 25 4.43 6.05 -14.97
N VAL A 26 4.50 5.74 -13.67
CA VAL A 26 5.77 5.65 -12.93
C VAL A 26 6.04 4.24 -12.44
N TYR A 27 5.01 3.51 -12.02
CA TYR A 27 5.11 2.13 -11.60
C TYR A 27 3.95 1.28 -12.10
N PHE A 28 4.24 0.01 -12.35
CA PHE A 28 3.23 -1.01 -12.66
C PHE A 28 3.17 -2.03 -11.52
N VAL A 29 1.97 -2.29 -11.02
CA VAL A 29 1.75 -3.25 -9.94
C VAL A 29 1.01 -4.46 -10.48
N GLU A 30 1.54 -5.64 -10.21
CA GLU A 30 0.92 -6.91 -10.55
C GLU A 30 0.68 -7.75 -9.29
N GLY A 31 -0.59 -8.07 -9.03
CA GLY A 31 -0.99 -8.96 -7.94
C GLY A 31 -1.02 -10.44 -8.34
N GLU A 32 -0.53 -11.29 -7.45
CA GLU A 32 -0.65 -12.73 -7.56
C GLU A 32 -1.30 -13.32 -6.30
N LEU A 33 -2.38 -14.08 -6.51
CA LEU A 33 -2.96 -14.93 -5.47
C LEU A 33 -2.59 -16.39 -5.73
N LEU A 34 -1.72 -16.93 -4.89
CA LEU A 34 -1.27 -18.32 -4.93
C LEU A 34 -1.96 -19.13 -3.83
N SER A 35 -1.95 -20.45 -3.96
CA SER A 35 -2.57 -21.35 -2.97
C SER A 35 -1.97 -21.23 -1.56
N TRP A 36 -0.72 -20.77 -1.48
CA TRP A 36 0.01 -20.59 -0.22
C TRP A 36 0.20 -19.13 0.18
N GLY A 37 -0.41 -18.15 -0.48
CA GLY A 37 -0.31 -16.75 -0.06
C GLY A 37 -0.44 -15.72 -1.18
N LYS A 38 -0.52 -14.46 -0.79
CA LYS A 38 -0.65 -13.30 -1.68
C LYS A 38 0.68 -12.62 -1.92
N LYS A 39 0.82 -12.02 -3.11
CA LYS A 39 1.98 -11.23 -3.50
C LYS A 39 1.58 -10.02 -4.33
N LEU A 40 2.40 -8.98 -4.29
CA LEU A 40 2.40 -7.89 -5.27
C LEU A 40 3.83 -7.66 -5.73
N SER A 41 4.03 -7.53 -7.04
CA SER A 41 5.28 -7.05 -7.63
C SER A 41 5.05 -5.63 -8.14
N VAL A 42 5.95 -4.71 -7.80
CA VAL A 42 5.95 -3.33 -8.27
C VAL A 42 7.18 -3.13 -9.14
N THR A 43 6.97 -2.73 -10.38
CA THR A 43 8.02 -2.55 -11.39
C THR A 43 8.11 -1.10 -11.84
N ASP A 44 9.31 -0.65 -12.17
CA ASP A 44 9.54 0.63 -12.83
C ASP A 44 9.13 0.59 -14.31
N THR A 45 9.28 1.72 -15.01
CA THR A 45 8.96 1.82 -16.44
C THR A 45 9.88 1.02 -17.37
N ASN A 46 11.02 0.54 -16.86
CA ASN A 46 11.92 -0.35 -17.58
C ASN A 46 11.60 -1.84 -17.34
N GLY A 47 10.62 -2.14 -16.48
CA GLY A 47 10.24 -3.50 -16.10
C GLY A 47 11.12 -4.11 -15.00
N HIS A 48 11.94 -3.31 -14.32
CA HIS A 48 12.70 -3.78 -13.17
C HIS A 48 11.81 -3.80 -11.93
N GLU A 49 11.81 -4.90 -11.19
CA GLU A 49 11.14 -4.98 -9.89
C GLU A 49 11.87 -4.10 -8.88
N VAL A 50 11.16 -3.09 -8.37
CA VAL A 50 11.69 -2.13 -7.40
C VAL A 50 11.16 -2.37 -5.99
N LEU A 51 10.01 -3.04 -5.88
CA LEU A 51 9.43 -3.44 -4.61
C LEU A 51 8.64 -4.74 -4.79
N PHE A 52 8.79 -5.65 -3.83
CA PHE A 52 8.05 -6.90 -3.77
C PHE A 52 7.37 -7.05 -2.41
N ILE A 53 6.08 -7.39 -2.41
CA ILE A 53 5.27 -7.61 -1.22
C ILE A 53 4.87 -9.08 -1.18
N LYS A 54 5.02 -9.73 -0.03
CA LYS A 54 4.57 -11.11 0.17
C LYS A 54 3.88 -11.30 1.51
N GLN A 55 2.85 -12.15 1.54
CA GLN A 55 2.15 -12.52 2.75
C GLN A 55 2.98 -13.49 3.61
N ASN A 56 3.01 -13.23 4.92
CA ASN A 56 3.50 -14.17 5.93
C ASN A 56 2.34 -15.05 6.41
N ILE A 57 2.34 -16.31 5.99
CA ILE A 57 1.17 -17.21 6.06
C ILE A 57 0.97 -17.95 7.39
N TRP A 58 1.90 -17.80 8.33
CA TRP A 58 1.80 -18.42 9.66
C TRP A 58 1.10 -17.53 10.70
N ASN A 59 0.64 -16.35 10.29
CA ASN A 59 -0.02 -15.38 11.15
C ASN A 59 -1.55 -15.45 11.02
N TRP A 60 -2.25 -15.37 12.15
CA TRP A 60 -3.71 -15.39 12.18
C TRP A 60 -4.34 -14.11 11.59
N LEU A 61 -3.64 -12.98 11.74
CA LEU A 61 -4.01 -11.70 11.15
C LEU A 61 -3.11 -11.38 9.94
N PRO A 62 -3.59 -10.52 9.02
CA PRO A 62 -2.80 -10.04 7.89
C PRO A 62 -1.41 -9.55 8.32
N ASN A 63 -0.37 -10.14 7.73
CA ASN A 63 1.03 -9.85 7.98
C ASN A 63 1.78 -9.97 6.65
N TYR A 64 2.51 -8.93 6.27
CA TYR A 64 3.18 -8.85 4.97
C TYR A 64 4.58 -8.29 5.11
N SER A 65 5.53 -8.90 4.40
CA SER A 65 6.89 -8.39 4.25
C SER A 65 7.00 -7.54 2.99
N LEU A 66 7.71 -6.42 3.12
CA LEU A 66 8.16 -5.56 2.03
C LEU A 66 9.62 -5.85 1.74
N LEU A 67 9.93 -6.13 0.47
CA LEU A 67 11.26 -6.47 0.01
C LEU A 67 11.71 -5.49 -1.08
N MET A 68 12.89 -4.90 -0.92
CA MET A 68 13.55 -4.06 -1.93
C MET A 68 14.91 -4.69 -2.26
N GLY A 69 15.18 -4.95 -3.54
CA GLY A 69 16.39 -5.66 -3.95
C GLY A 69 16.53 -7.08 -3.36
N GLY A 70 15.42 -7.69 -2.94
CA GLY A 70 15.40 -9.00 -2.29
C GLY A 70 15.65 -8.99 -0.77
N GLU A 71 15.95 -7.83 -0.17
CA GLU A 71 16.11 -7.69 1.28
C GLU A 71 14.80 -7.23 1.93
N GLU A 72 14.44 -7.81 3.07
CA GLU A 72 13.27 -7.39 3.83
C GLU A 72 13.56 -6.08 4.55
N VAL A 73 12.82 -5.03 4.17
CA VAL A 73 13.01 -3.66 4.65
C VAL A 73 11.95 -3.24 5.66
N ALA A 74 10.77 -3.87 5.60
CA ALA A 74 9.72 -3.66 6.59
C ALA A 74 8.74 -4.84 6.65
N VAL A 75 8.02 -4.93 7.76
CA VAL A 75 6.90 -5.86 7.94
C VAL A 75 5.67 -5.09 8.41
N VAL A 76 4.59 -5.14 7.64
CA VAL A 76 3.31 -4.50 7.98
C VAL A 76 2.37 -5.54 8.57
N LYS A 77 1.90 -5.29 9.78
CA LYS A 77 1.02 -6.20 10.52
C LYS A 77 -0.29 -5.50 10.84
N LYS A 78 -1.41 -6.17 10.59
CA LYS A 78 -2.72 -5.75 11.09
C LYS A 78 -2.86 -6.16 12.54
N GLU A 79 -3.27 -5.23 13.37
CA GLU A 79 -3.51 -5.42 14.81
C GLU A 79 -4.95 -5.85 15.07
N LEU A 80 -5.16 -6.60 16.17
CA LEU A 80 -6.51 -6.96 16.62
C LEU A 80 -7.16 -5.76 17.33
N THR A 81 -8.21 -5.20 16.73
CA THR A 81 -8.89 -4.00 17.22
C THR A 81 -10.41 -4.10 17.03
N PHE A 82 -11.19 -3.51 17.94
CA PHE A 82 -12.66 -3.63 17.94
C PHE A 82 -13.41 -2.57 17.11
N PHE A 83 -12.83 -1.38 16.88
CA PHE A 83 -13.57 -0.26 16.26
C PHE A 83 -12.91 0.34 15.02
N LYS A 84 -11.58 0.49 15.02
CA LYS A 84 -10.81 1.08 13.93
C LYS A 84 -9.63 0.18 13.59
N PRO A 85 -9.33 -0.05 12.30
CA PRO A 85 -8.16 -0.83 11.91
C PRO A 85 -6.91 -0.11 12.41
N ARG A 86 -5.95 -0.91 12.87
CA ARG A 86 -4.64 -0.45 13.29
C ARG A 86 -3.59 -1.33 12.65
N TYR A 87 -2.49 -0.71 12.25
CA TYR A 87 -1.35 -1.39 11.66
C TYR A 87 -0.09 -1.03 12.44
N THR A 88 0.81 -2.00 12.58
CA THR A 88 2.18 -1.80 13.05
C THR A 88 3.14 -2.08 11.90
N ILE A 89 4.23 -1.33 11.86
CA ILE A 89 5.26 -1.42 10.82
C ILE A 89 6.57 -1.71 11.54
N ASP A 90 7.09 -2.93 11.41
CA ASP A 90 8.43 -3.25 11.86
C ASP A 90 9.42 -2.83 10.77
N GLY A 91 10.58 -2.29 11.17
CA GLY A 91 11.57 -1.72 10.26
C GLY A 91 11.71 -0.22 10.56
N PRO A 92 11.07 0.67 9.77
CA PRO A 92 11.04 2.09 10.08
C PRO A 92 10.17 2.36 11.32
N ASN A 93 10.46 3.43 12.07
CA ASN A 93 9.67 3.81 13.24
C ASN A 93 8.43 4.62 12.82
N TRP A 94 7.53 3.98 12.07
CA TRP A 94 6.39 4.63 11.45
C TRP A 94 5.07 4.34 12.16
N GLU A 95 4.27 5.40 12.29
CA GLU A 95 2.94 5.35 12.90
C GLU A 95 1.89 5.79 11.88
N VAL A 96 0.80 5.01 11.79
CA VAL A 96 -0.33 5.32 10.90
C VAL A 96 -1.43 6.00 11.69
N GLU A 97 -1.77 7.23 11.31
CA GLU A 97 -2.80 8.04 11.95
C GLU A 97 -3.87 8.50 10.97
N GLY A 98 -5.13 8.52 11.39
CA GLY A 98 -6.26 9.05 10.62
C GLY A 98 -7.39 8.03 10.38
N HIS A 99 -8.12 8.24 9.29
CA HIS A 99 -9.31 7.50 8.88
C HIS A 99 -9.00 6.52 7.75
N ILE A 100 -8.38 5.39 8.10
CA ILE A 100 -7.93 4.37 7.13
C ILE A 100 -9.07 3.87 6.21
N PHE A 101 -10.27 3.65 6.74
CA PHE A 101 -11.42 3.22 5.94
C PHE A 101 -11.84 4.22 4.87
N GLU A 102 -11.57 5.51 5.09
CA GLU A 102 -11.96 6.57 4.18
C GLU A 102 -10.86 6.91 3.17
N HIS A 103 -9.70 6.23 3.26
CA HIS A 103 -8.45 6.56 2.58
C HIS A 103 -8.07 8.03 2.83
N ASP A 104 -8.19 8.44 4.09
CA ASP A 104 -7.80 9.76 4.59
C ASP A 104 -6.93 9.56 5.84
N TYR A 105 -5.65 9.26 5.63
CA TYR A 105 -4.71 8.95 6.71
C TYR A 105 -3.29 9.37 6.34
N SER A 106 -2.41 9.41 7.33
CA SER A 106 -1.00 9.75 7.16
C SER A 106 -0.11 8.78 7.92
N ILE A 107 1.13 8.65 7.45
CA ILE A 107 2.19 7.85 8.02
C ILE A 107 3.27 8.82 8.52
N TYR A 108 3.64 8.69 9.79
CA TYR A 108 4.60 9.59 10.44
C TYR A 108 5.81 8.83 10.94
N GLU A 109 6.99 9.44 10.82
CA GLU A 109 8.17 9.09 11.60
C GLU A 109 8.36 10.14 12.70
N GLY A 110 7.89 9.83 13.91
CA GLY A 110 7.80 10.82 14.98
C GLY A 110 6.90 12.00 14.58
N ASN A 111 7.47 13.20 14.43
CA ASN A 111 6.72 14.40 14.02
C ASN A 111 6.83 14.71 12.52
N HIS A 112 7.52 13.87 11.74
CA HIS A 112 7.72 14.07 10.32
C HIS A 112 6.69 13.24 9.53
N ALA A 113 5.88 13.90 8.70
CA ALA A 113 4.94 13.21 7.81
C ALA A 113 5.74 12.59 6.65
N VAL A 114 5.75 11.26 6.60
CA VAL A 114 6.41 10.47 5.55
C VAL A 114 5.48 10.27 4.36
N ALA A 115 4.18 10.09 4.62
CA ALA A 115 3.19 9.99 3.57
C ALA A 115 1.81 10.43 4.04
N SER A 116 0.99 10.91 3.11
CA SER A 116 -0.44 11.11 3.31
C SER A 116 -1.20 10.56 2.12
N ILE A 117 -2.35 9.95 2.39
CA ILE A 117 -3.30 9.50 1.38
C ILE A 117 -4.61 10.26 1.56
N SER A 118 -5.13 10.76 0.45
CA SER A 118 -6.41 11.45 0.39
C SER A 118 -7.15 11.14 -0.91
N LYS A 119 -8.47 11.35 -0.91
CA LYS A 119 -9.28 11.24 -2.13
C LYS A 119 -9.11 12.49 -2.98
N GLU A 120 -8.87 12.29 -4.27
CA GLU A 120 -8.74 13.37 -5.24
C GLU A 120 -9.54 13.11 -6.52
N TRP A 121 -10.05 14.18 -7.12
CA TRP A 121 -10.83 14.14 -8.36
C TRP A 121 -9.97 14.58 -9.54
N LEU A 122 -9.59 13.63 -10.39
CA LEU A 122 -8.75 13.89 -11.55
C LEU A 122 -9.53 13.74 -12.86
N THR A 123 -8.94 14.17 -13.96
CA THR A 123 -9.53 14.07 -15.30
C THR A 123 -9.83 12.63 -15.76
N TRP A 124 -9.27 11.63 -15.08
CA TRP A 124 -9.46 10.20 -15.34
C TRP A 124 -10.34 9.50 -14.29
N GLY A 125 -11.02 10.29 -13.44
CA GLY A 125 -12.01 9.86 -12.46
C GLY A 125 -11.51 9.87 -11.02
N ASP A 126 -12.27 9.18 -10.15
CA ASP A 126 -11.97 9.07 -8.73
C ASP A 126 -10.62 8.38 -8.51
N SER A 127 -9.70 9.09 -7.84
CA SER A 127 -8.34 8.62 -7.55
C SER A 127 -8.00 8.84 -6.08
N TYR A 128 -6.96 8.16 -5.61
CA TYR A 128 -6.25 8.52 -4.39
C TYR A 128 -4.97 9.25 -4.77
N GLU A 129 -4.70 10.36 -4.10
CA GLU A 129 -3.41 11.03 -4.10
C GLU A 129 -2.59 10.48 -2.93
N LEU A 130 -1.35 10.12 -3.21
CA LEU A 130 -0.35 9.77 -2.21
C LEU A 130 0.72 10.86 -2.28
N ASP A 131 0.77 11.75 -1.29
CA ASP A 131 1.89 12.66 -1.12
C ASP A 131 2.90 12.01 -0.20
N VAL A 132 4.08 11.69 -0.72
CA VAL A 132 5.12 10.93 -0.02
C VAL A 132 6.43 11.69 0.00
N ASP A 133 7.14 11.62 1.10
CA ASP A 133 8.50 12.13 1.19
C ASP A 133 9.42 11.38 0.20
N GLU A 134 10.37 12.10 -0.41
CA GLU A 134 11.18 11.59 -1.51
C GLU A 134 12.13 10.47 -1.06
N GLU A 135 12.69 10.58 0.13
CA GLU A 135 13.62 9.59 0.70
C GLU A 135 12.94 8.23 0.92
N ASN A 136 11.65 8.26 1.26
CA ASN A 136 10.89 7.11 1.73
C ASN A 136 9.80 6.65 0.73
N ALA A 137 9.78 7.21 -0.47
CA ALA A 137 8.68 7.10 -1.42
C ALA A 137 8.25 5.66 -1.73
N LEU A 138 9.20 4.77 -2.06
CA LEU A 138 8.88 3.36 -2.37
C LEU A 138 8.39 2.59 -1.15
N LEU A 139 9.01 2.81 0.00
CA LEU A 139 8.66 2.10 1.22
C LEU A 139 7.27 2.52 1.70
N ALA A 140 6.99 3.83 1.70
CA ALA A 140 5.67 4.38 2.02
C ALA A 140 4.60 3.88 1.05
N LEU A 141 4.89 3.89 -0.26
CA LEU A 141 3.99 3.33 -1.26
C LEU A 141 3.67 1.86 -0.95
N GLY A 142 4.68 1.05 -0.64
CA GLY A 142 4.49 -0.35 -0.30
C GLY A 142 3.60 -0.59 0.92
N VAL A 143 3.79 0.21 1.98
CA VAL A 143 2.93 0.15 3.18
C VAL A 143 1.48 0.48 2.82
N ILE A 144 1.27 1.54 2.03
CA ILE A 144 -0.07 1.98 1.60
C ILE A 144 -0.75 0.90 0.75
N LEU A 145 -0.02 0.28 -0.19
CA LEU A 145 -0.55 -0.83 -1.00
C LEU A 145 -1.01 -2.00 -0.14
N ILE A 146 -0.24 -2.38 0.89
CA ILE A 146 -0.63 -3.45 1.82
C ILE A 146 -1.92 -3.09 2.56
N ILE A 147 -1.98 -1.89 3.15
CA ILE A 147 -3.15 -1.43 3.91
C ILE A 147 -4.39 -1.46 3.02
N ASP A 148 -4.31 -0.89 1.81
CA ASP A 148 -5.43 -0.79 0.89
C ASP A 148 -5.89 -2.16 0.39
N CYS A 149 -4.97 -3.06 0.01
CA CYS A 149 -5.35 -4.43 -0.40
C CYS A 149 -5.99 -5.23 0.74
N VAL A 150 -5.52 -5.07 1.99
CA VAL A 150 -6.13 -5.70 3.17
C VAL A 150 -7.51 -5.11 3.47
N MET A 151 -7.71 -3.80 3.26
CA MET A 151 -9.00 -3.14 3.42
C MET A 151 -10.01 -3.58 2.36
N ALA A 152 -9.60 -3.63 1.09
CA ALA A 152 -10.44 -4.10 -0.01
C ALA A 152 -10.88 -5.55 0.20
N GLU A 153 -9.98 -6.42 0.65
CA GLU A 153 -10.32 -7.81 0.98
C GLU A 153 -11.32 -7.91 2.14
N ALA A 154 -11.12 -7.14 3.21
CA ALA A 154 -12.04 -7.13 4.35
C ALA A 154 -13.45 -6.68 3.94
N ALA A 155 -13.56 -5.68 3.05
CA ALA A 155 -14.83 -5.21 2.52
C ALA A 155 -15.53 -6.25 1.61
N ASN A 156 -14.76 -6.98 0.79
CA ASN A 156 -15.32 -8.04 -0.04
C ASN A 156 -15.75 -9.27 0.76
N SER A 157 -15.09 -9.54 1.89
CA SER A 157 -15.41 -10.68 2.77
C SER A 157 -16.67 -10.47 3.60
N SER A 158 -17.04 -9.22 3.90
CA SER A 158 -18.26 -8.87 4.64
C SER A 158 -19.50 -8.70 3.76
N ALA A 159 -19.33 -8.71 2.44
CA ALA A 159 -20.40 -8.57 1.46
C ALA A 159 -21.02 -9.91 1.01
N ASN A 160 -20.46 -11.05 1.44
CA ASN A 160 -20.94 -12.42 1.19
C ASN A 160 -21.47 -13.07 2.46
#